data_AF-A0A7J8WNF6-F1
#
_entry.id   AF-A0A7J8WNF6-F1
#
_cell.length_a   1.000
_cell.length_b   1.000
_cell.length_c   1.000
_cell.angle_alpha   90.00
_cell.angle_beta   90.00
_cell.angle_gamma   90.00
#
_symmetry.space_group_name_H-M   'P 1'
#
loop_
_entity.id
_entity.type
_entity.pdbx_description
1 polymer ?
#
loop_
_entity_poly.entity_id
_entity_poly.type
_entity_poly.pdbx_seq_one_letter_code
_entity_poly.pdbx_strand_id
1 'polypeptide(L)'
;MDLTTESRLQATAQLETEVSFWYYSFCRLIKSQQEYLRTLCQWIQLTDCLVSNQQQSRCSSAVRRLCEEWHLGFEKLPDKAASETIKSFLLAIQSIIQQQAEEHNQKKKSEKLQKRLQKELISLTEMEKKVEASVLTLDMNSTLSPKHPLSSKRAKTEALKKRVDVEKGKHLNSVQLSKTMILNNLKTSLPNVFQALMGFSKACVEVFEAIHGNSQPEIPCAS
;
A
#
# COMPACT_ATOMS: atom_id res chain seq x y z
N MET A 1 22.38 0.15 -11.97
CA MET A 1 21.04 0.34 -11.38
C MET A 1 21.20 1.25 -10.18
N ASP A 2 20.28 2.19 -9.94
CA ASP A 2 20.31 3.02 -8.73
C ASP A 2 19.88 2.16 -7.53
N LEU A 3 20.82 1.89 -6.63
CA LEU A 3 20.60 1.17 -5.36
C LEU A 3 19.47 1.79 -4.51
N THR A 4 19.25 3.09 -4.66
CA THR A 4 18.21 3.86 -3.97
C THR A 4 16.80 3.61 -4.52
N THR A 5 16.65 3.23 -5.79
CA THR A 5 15.33 2.89 -6.36
C THR A 5 14.93 1.48 -5.96
N GLU A 6 15.85 0.52 -6.05
CA GLU A 6 15.58 -0.88 -5.73
C GLU A 6 15.23 -1.09 -4.25
N SER A 7 15.98 -0.45 -3.35
CA SER A 7 15.66 -0.45 -1.91
C SER A 7 14.27 0.13 -1.61
N ARG A 8 13.85 1.19 -2.31
CA ARG A 8 12.49 1.77 -2.17
C ARG A 8 11.40 0.82 -2.64
N LEU A 9 11.60 0.13 -3.76
CA LEU A 9 10.66 -0.86 -4.28
C LEU A 9 10.51 -2.02 -3.28
N GLN A 10 11.63 -2.53 -2.78
CA GLN A 10 11.65 -3.60 -1.78
C GLN A 10 10.94 -3.19 -0.49
N ALA A 11 11.24 -2.00 0.04
CA ALA A 11 10.59 -1.49 1.25
C ALA A 11 9.07 -1.34 1.08
N THR A 12 8.62 -0.93 -0.11
CA THR A 12 7.17 -0.79 -0.40
C THR A 12 6.50 -2.16 -0.49
N ALA A 13 7.15 -3.14 -1.12
CA ALA A 13 6.64 -4.51 -1.21
C ALA A 13 6.58 -5.19 0.18
N GLN A 14 7.61 -5.00 1.01
CA GLN A 14 7.59 -5.47 2.39
C GLN A 14 6.46 -4.83 3.19
N LEU A 15 6.28 -3.50 3.09
CA LEU A 15 5.18 -2.81 3.74
C LEU A 15 3.82 -3.38 3.33
N GLU A 16 3.61 -3.68 2.04
CA GLU A 16 2.37 -4.28 1.56
C GLU A 16 2.13 -5.67 2.15
N THR A 17 3.18 -6.50 2.21
CA THR A 17 3.10 -7.85 2.79
C THR A 17 2.72 -7.78 4.28
N GLU A 18 3.40 -6.94 5.06
CA GLU A 18 3.16 -6.80 6.49
C GLU A 18 1.76 -6.24 6.79
N VAL A 19 1.34 -5.20 6.07
CA VAL A 19 0.01 -4.59 6.28
C VAL A 19 -1.11 -5.53 5.83
N SER A 20 -0.89 -6.29 4.75
CA SER A 20 -1.80 -7.34 4.29
C SER A 20 -1.95 -8.43 5.36
N PHE A 21 -0.83 -8.96 5.87
CA PHE A 21 -0.82 -9.95 6.93
C PHE A 21 -1.51 -9.44 8.20
N TRP A 22 -1.26 -8.18 8.56
CA TRP A 22 -1.90 -7.53 9.69
C TRP A 22 -3.41 -7.43 9.52
N TYR A 23 -3.91 -6.95 8.36
CA TYR A 23 -5.33 -6.87 8.05
C TYR A 23 -6.02 -8.23 8.20
N TYR A 24 -5.46 -9.27 7.57
CA TYR A 24 -6.05 -10.61 7.64
C TYR A 24 -6.01 -11.18 9.05
N SER A 25 -4.92 -10.96 9.78
CA SER A 25 -4.78 -11.42 11.17
C SER A 25 -5.77 -10.73 12.10
N PHE A 26 -5.98 -9.42 11.93
CA PHE A 26 -6.98 -8.66 12.68
C PHE A 26 -8.38 -9.21 12.43
N CYS A 27 -8.81 -9.28 11.16
CA CYS A 27 -10.13 -9.79 10.79
C CYS A 27 -10.36 -11.22 11.29
N ARG A 28 -9.34 -12.09 11.18
CA ARG A 28 -9.42 -13.47 11.66
C ARG A 28 -9.56 -13.52 13.18
N LEU A 29 -8.76 -12.75 13.91
CA LEU A 29 -8.82 -12.70 15.37
C LEU A 29 -10.22 -12.31 15.86
N ILE A 30 -10.79 -11.22 15.31
CA ILE A 30 -12.13 -10.75 15.71
C ILE A 30 -13.19 -11.81 15.41
N LYS A 31 -13.16 -12.37 14.20
CA LYS A 31 -14.10 -13.42 13.82
C LYS A 31 -14.00 -14.63 14.74
N SER A 32 -12.79 -15.09 15.05
CA SER A 32 -12.58 -16.22 15.96
C SER A 32 -13.08 -15.92 17.38
N GLN A 33 -12.88 -14.70 17.89
CA GLN A 33 -13.41 -14.30 19.20
C GLN A 33 -14.95 -14.28 19.21
N GLN A 34 -15.58 -13.72 18.18
CA GLN A 34 -17.04 -13.71 18.05
C GLN A 34 -17.63 -15.12 17.93
N GLU A 35 -17.01 -15.99 17.11
CA GLU A 35 -17.45 -17.38 16.95
C GLU A 35 -17.27 -18.19 18.24
N TYR A 36 -16.17 -17.97 18.96
CA TYR A 36 -15.93 -18.58 20.27
C TYR A 36 -17.01 -18.19 21.28
N LEU A 37 -17.28 -16.88 21.44
CA LEU A 37 -18.28 -16.39 22.38
C LEU A 37 -19.68 -16.88 22.03
N ARG A 38 -20.04 -16.89 20.73
CA ARG A 38 -21.32 -17.43 20.26
C ARG A 38 -21.48 -18.90 20.62
N THR A 39 -20.44 -19.70 20.37
CA THR A 39 -20.44 -21.14 20.68
C THR A 39 -20.55 -21.39 22.18
N LEU A 40 -19.82 -20.61 22.99
CA LEU A 40 -19.88 -20.68 24.44
C LEU A 40 -21.27 -20.32 24.99
N CYS A 41 -21.88 -19.24 24.49
CA CYS A 41 -23.24 -18.84 24.87
C CYS A 41 -24.26 -19.94 24.55
N GLN A 42 -24.19 -20.52 23.35
CA GLN A 42 -25.08 -21.62 22.95
C GLN A 42 -24.88 -22.86 23.82
N TRP A 43 -23.63 -23.21 24.15
CA TRP A 43 -23.35 -24.34 25.02
C TRP A 43 -23.90 -24.15 26.44
N ILE A 44 -23.78 -22.94 27.00
CA ILE A 44 -24.35 -22.61 28.32
C ILE A 44 -25.88 -22.69 28.28
N GLN A 45 -26.52 -22.17 27.22
CA GLN A 45 -27.98 -22.28 27.07
C GLN A 45 -28.44 -23.74 27.01
N LEU A 46 -27.77 -24.59 26.24
CA LEU A 46 -28.11 -26.01 26.11
C LEU A 46 -27.90 -26.78 27.42
N THR A 47 -26.85 -26.45 28.17
CA THR A 47 -26.55 -27.11 29.46
C THR A 47 -27.45 -26.63 30.59
N ASP A 48 -27.84 -25.36 30.61
CA ASP A 48 -28.85 -24.82 31.54
C ASP A 48 -30.21 -25.52 31.37
N CYS A 49 -30.59 -25.91 30.14
CA CYS A 49 -31.83 -26.67 29.89
C CYS A 49 -31.81 -28.10 30.46
N LEU A 50 -30.63 -28.66 30.73
CA LEU A 50 -30.48 -30.04 31.26
C LEU A 50 -30.56 -30.09 32.80
N VAL A 51 -30.46 -28.95 33.48
CA VAL A 51 -30.58 -28.86 34.93
C VAL A 51 -32.07 -28.82 35.31
N SER A 52 -32.56 -29.92 35.89
CA SER A 52 -33.95 -30.06 36.38
C SER A 52 -34.40 -28.87 37.25
N ASN A 53 -35.66 -28.46 37.04
CA ASN A 53 -36.40 -27.28 37.53
C ASN A 53 -36.38 -26.97 39.05
N GLN A 54 -35.64 -27.70 39.88
CA GLN A 54 -35.55 -27.47 41.33
C GLN A 54 -34.17 -27.00 41.85
N GLN A 55 -33.13 -27.01 41.01
CA GLN A 55 -31.76 -26.66 41.42
C GLN A 55 -31.06 -25.74 40.41
N GLN A 56 -31.78 -24.76 39.87
CA GLN A 56 -31.12 -23.68 39.13
C GLN A 56 -30.29 -22.86 40.12
N SER A 57 -29.01 -23.20 40.26
CA SER A 57 -28.11 -22.49 41.17
C SER A 57 -27.93 -21.05 40.70
N ARG A 58 -27.80 -20.11 41.65
CA ARG A 58 -27.47 -18.70 41.36
C ARG A 58 -26.20 -18.54 40.52
N CYS A 59 -25.33 -19.56 40.52
CA CYS A 59 -24.10 -19.59 39.74
C CYS A 59 -24.38 -19.80 38.23
N SER A 60 -25.32 -20.68 37.86
CA SER A 60 -25.70 -20.93 36.45
C SER A 60 -26.32 -19.67 35.81
N SER A 61 -27.18 -18.96 36.53
CA SER A 61 -27.78 -17.71 36.03
C SER A 61 -26.78 -16.56 35.91
N ALA A 62 -25.79 -16.47 36.80
CA ALA A 62 -24.71 -15.48 36.72
C ALA A 62 -23.80 -15.72 35.51
N VAL A 63 -23.41 -16.99 35.27
CA VAL A 63 -22.56 -17.38 34.12
C VAL A 63 -23.25 -17.12 32.79
N ARG A 64 -24.56 -17.41 32.68
CA ARG A 64 -25.35 -17.09 31.48
C ARG A 64 -25.41 -15.59 31.23
N ARG A 65 -25.75 -14.79 32.24
CA ARG A 65 -25.81 -13.32 32.11
C ARG A 65 -24.46 -12.75 31.68
N LEU A 66 -23.38 -13.20 32.31
CA LEU A 66 -22.01 -12.80 31.96
C LEU A 66 -21.71 -13.07 30.49
N CYS A 67 -22.05 -14.27 30.00
CA CYS A 67 -21.80 -14.63 28.60
C CYS A 67 -22.67 -13.83 27.62
N GLU A 68 -23.94 -13.58 27.95
CA GLU A 68 -24.84 -12.75 27.13
C GLU A 68 -24.35 -11.31 27.03
N GLU A 69 -23.94 -10.71 28.16
CA GLU A 69 -23.37 -9.36 28.20
C GLU A 69 -22.05 -9.29 27.45
N TRP A 70 -21.19 -10.30 27.61
CA TRP A 70 -19.93 -10.38 26.89
C TRP A 70 -20.14 -10.49 25.37
N HIS A 71 -21.05 -11.35 24.94
CA HIS A 71 -21.39 -11.49 23.54
C HIS A 71 -21.96 -10.18 22.97
N LEU A 72 -22.90 -9.54 23.67
CA LEU A 72 -23.49 -8.27 23.24
C LEU A 72 -22.47 -7.13 23.19
N GLY A 73 -21.52 -7.09 24.12
CA GLY A 73 -20.42 -6.13 24.11
C GLY A 73 -19.52 -6.31 22.89
N PHE A 74 -19.18 -7.56 22.54
CA PHE A 74 -18.34 -7.88 21.38
C PHE A 74 -19.01 -7.58 20.03
N GLU A 75 -20.33 -7.75 19.92
CA GLU A 75 -21.09 -7.39 18.71
C GLU A 75 -21.16 -5.87 18.48
N LYS A 76 -20.94 -5.05 19.52
CA LYS A 76 -20.94 -3.58 19.46
C LYS A 76 -19.57 -2.97 19.23
N LEU A 77 -18.50 -3.78 19.20
CA LEU A 77 -17.16 -3.26 18.99
C LEU A 77 -17.04 -2.58 17.62
N PRO A 78 -16.23 -1.51 17.49
CA PRO A 78 -15.99 -0.86 16.22
C PRO A 78 -14.94 -1.62 15.38
N ASP A 79 -15.02 -2.96 15.35
CA ASP A 79 -14.06 -3.83 14.66
C ASP A 79 -14.10 -3.60 13.14
N LYS A 80 -15.30 -3.43 12.57
CA LYS A 80 -15.47 -3.13 11.14
C LYS A 80 -14.79 -1.83 10.76
N ALA A 81 -15.06 -0.75 11.50
CA ALA A 81 -14.43 0.55 11.28
C ALA A 81 -12.90 0.47 11.38
N ALA A 82 -12.37 -0.24 12.38
CA ALA A 82 -10.93 -0.48 12.49
C ALA A 82 -10.39 -1.25 11.28
N SER A 83 -11.03 -2.37 10.89
CA SER A 83 -10.61 -3.18 9.75
C SER A 83 -10.65 -2.42 8.42
N GLU A 84 -11.63 -1.53 8.24
CA GLU A 84 -11.82 -0.71 7.05
C GLU A 84 -10.72 0.35 6.92
N THR A 85 -10.26 0.94 8.03
CA THR A 85 -9.12 1.86 7.99
C THR A 85 -7.82 1.15 7.63
N ILE A 86 -7.56 -0.05 8.19
CA ILE A 86 -6.40 -0.87 7.83
C ILE A 86 -6.46 -1.25 6.35
N LYS A 87 -7.63 -1.71 5.86
CA LYS A 87 -7.85 -2.04 4.45
C LYS A 87 -7.64 -0.83 3.54
N SER A 88 -8.11 0.35 3.92
CA SER A 88 -7.90 1.59 3.17
C SER A 88 -6.43 1.96 3.09
N PHE A 89 -5.66 1.74 4.16
CA PHE A 89 -4.21 1.90 4.14
C PHE A 89 -3.52 0.89 3.21
N LEU A 90 -3.95 -0.37 3.22
CA LEU A 90 -3.47 -1.39 2.27
C LEU A 90 -3.71 -0.99 0.81
N LEU A 91 -4.91 -0.51 0.48
CA LEU A 91 -5.25 -0.05 -0.87
C LEU A 91 -4.37 1.15 -1.30
N ALA A 92 -4.08 2.06 -0.36
CA ALA A 92 -3.16 3.18 -0.61
C ALA A 92 -1.74 2.70 -0.93
N ILE A 93 -1.23 1.67 -0.23
CA ILE A 93 0.07 1.05 -0.52
C ILE A 93 0.06 0.38 -1.90
N GLN A 94 -1.01 -0.34 -2.25
CA GLN A 94 -1.14 -0.98 -3.56
C GLN A 94 -1.13 0.05 -4.71
N SER A 95 -1.75 1.22 -4.50
CA SER A 95 -1.67 2.34 -5.45
C SER A 95 -0.24 2.86 -5.62
N ILE A 96 0.56 2.94 -4.54
CA ILE A 96 1.98 3.31 -4.62
C ILE A 96 2.76 2.28 -5.46
N ILE A 97 2.54 0.98 -5.23
CA ILE A 97 3.22 -0.08 -5.99
C ILE A 97 2.91 0.04 -7.49
N GLN A 98 1.65 0.29 -7.83
CA GLN A 98 1.24 0.52 -9.22
C GLN A 98 1.95 1.73 -9.83
N GLN A 99 2.04 2.84 -9.09
CA GLN A 99 2.75 4.04 -9.54
C GLN A 99 4.26 3.79 -9.72
N GLN A 100 4.88 3.04 -8.81
CA GLN A 100 6.28 2.63 -8.91
C GLN A 100 6.55 1.74 -10.13
N ALA A 101 5.60 0.86 -10.50
CA ALA A 101 5.70 0.06 -11.71
C ALA A 101 5.69 0.93 -12.98
N GLU A 102 4.85 1.96 -13.01
CA GLU A 102 4.82 2.92 -14.13
C GLU A 102 6.09 3.78 -14.18
N GLU A 103 6.60 4.25 -13.03
CA GLU A 103 7.90 4.94 -12.95
C GLU A 103 9.03 4.09 -13.57
N HIS A 104 9.09 2.81 -13.22
CA HIS A 104 10.07 1.87 -13.75
C HIS A 104 9.89 1.62 -15.26
N ASN A 105 8.66 1.54 -15.76
CA ASN A 105 8.36 1.43 -17.18
C ASN A 105 8.85 2.67 -17.95
N GLN A 106 8.60 3.87 -17.43
CA GLN A 106 9.08 5.13 -17.99
C GLN A 106 10.61 5.22 -17.99
N LYS A 107 11.27 4.77 -16.91
CA LYS A 107 12.74 4.65 -16.84
C LYS A 107 13.28 3.79 -17.98
N LYS A 108 12.73 2.59 -18.16
CA LYS A 108 13.13 1.67 -19.24
C LYS A 108 12.93 2.28 -20.64
N LYS A 109 11.84 3.00 -20.87
CA LYS A 109 11.59 3.70 -22.14
C LYS A 109 12.63 4.80 -22.40
N SER A 110 12.90 5.62 -21.40
CA SER A 110 13.92 6.68 -21.44
C SER A 110 15.32 6.11 -21.73
N GLU A 111 15.74 5.07 -21.00
CA GLU A 111 17.03 4.41 -21.20
C GLU A 111 17.18 3.78 -22.59
N LYS A 112 16.11 3.18 -23.15
CA LYS A 112 16.11 2.64 -24.51
C LYS A 112 16.29 3.74 -25.56
N LEU A 113 15.62 4.88 -25.40
CA LEU A 113 15.77 6.02 -26.31
C LEU A 113 17.14 6.68 -26.19
N GLN A 114 17.65 6.83 -24.96
CA GLN A 114 19.01 7.30 -24.68
C GLN A 114 20.06 6.45 -25.41
N LYS A 115 19.96 5.11 -25.32
CA LYS A 115 20.86 4.18 -26.01
C LYS A 115 20.79 4.31 -27.53
N ARG A 116 19.58 4.53 -28.09
CA ARG A 116 19.41 4.79 -29.54
C ARG A 116 20.06 6.11 -29.95
N LEU A 117 19.86 7.17 -29.17
CA LEU A 117 20.46 8.48 -29.42
C LEU A 117 22.00 8.40 -29.41
N GLN A 118 22.57 7.67 -28.46
CA GLN A 118 24.02 7.47 -28.39
C GLN A 118 24.57 6.80 -29.66
N LYS A 119 23.89 5.76 -30.17
CA LYS A 119 24.29 5.09 -31.42
C LYS A 119 24.19 6.01 -32.63
N GLU A 120 23.11 6.79 -32.73
CA GLU A 120 22.93 7.76 -33.81
C GLU A 120 23.96 8.89 -33.76
N LEU A 121 24.33 9.37 -32.57
CA LEU A 121 25.40 10.35 -32.38
C LEU A 121 26.75 9.82 -32.86
N ILE A 122 27.15 8.61 -32.44
CA ILE A 122 28.40 7.98 -32.88
C ILE A 122 28.41 7.85 -34.41
N SER A 123 27.32 7.33 -34.98
CA SER A 123 27.20 7.15 -36.43
C SER A 123 27.16 8.48 -37.21
N LEU A 124 26.66 9.55 -36.61
CA LEU A 124 26.70 10.89 -37.18
C LEU A 124 28.14 11.43 -37.18
N THR A 125 28.85 11.36 -36.05
CA THR A 125 30.26 11.79 -35.96
C THR A 125 31.15 11.04 -36.95
N GLU A 126 30.96 9.73 -37.13
CA GLU A 126 31.70 8.94 -38.12
C GLU A 126 31.44 9.42 -39.56
N MET A 127 30.19 9.76 -39.88
CA MET A 127 29.83 10.26 -41.21
C MET A 127 30.39 11.66 -41.47
N GLU A 128 30.39 12.52 -40.43
CA GLU A 128 30.98 13.86 -40.50
C GLU A 128 32.48 13.79 -40.78
N LYS A 129 33.22 12.93 -40.05
CA LYS A 129 34.66 12.69 -40.30
C LYS A 129 34.95 12.20 -41.72
N LYS A 130 34.13 11.29 -42.26
CA LYS A 130 34.30 10.79 -43.64
C LYS A 130 34.12 11.88 -44.69
N VAL A 131 33.13 12.74 -44.50
CA VAL A 131 32.89 13.87 -45.42
C VAL A 131 34.00 14.90 -45.30
N GLU A 132 34.45 15.23 -44.09
CA GLU A 132 35.60 16.12 -43.87
C GLU A 132 36.87 15.59 -44.55
N ALA A 133 37.18 14.30 -44.40
CA ALA A 133 38.31 13.66 -45.07
C ALA A 133 38.20 13.69 -46.61
N SER A 134 36.98 13.55 -47.15
CA SER A 134 36.72 13.58 -48.60
C SER A 134 36.86 14.99 -49.19
N VAL A 135 36.48 16.01 -48.43
CA VAL A 135 36.61 17.43 -48.81
C VAL A 135 38.09 17.86 -48.80
N LEU A 136 38.90 17.37 -47.87
CA LEU A 136 40.35 17.64 -47.84
C LEU A 136 41.11 16.98 -49.01
N THR A 137 40.55 15.93 -49.62
CA THR A 137 41.15 15.25 -50.79
C THR A 137 40.69 15.80 -52.15
N LEU A 138 39.66 16.65 -52.19
CA LEU A 138 39.10 17.20 -53.42
C LEU A 138 39.08 18.73 -53.33
N ASP A 139 39.99 19.36 -54.07
CA ASP A 139 40.14 20.81 -54.17
C ASP A 139 38.90 21.41 -54.88
N MET A 140 37.81 21.70 -54.16
CA MET A 140 36.72 22.58 -54.63
C MET A 140 35.67 22.91 -53.56
N ASN A 141 35.29 24.19 -53.54
CA ASN A 141 34.19 24.82 -52.82
C ASN A 141 32.81 24.16 -53.02
N SER A 142 32.52 23.05 -52.33
CA SER A 142 31.16 22.49 -52.30
C SER A 142 30.47 22.81 -50.97
N THR A 143 29.71 23.90 -50.96
CA THR A 143 28.72 24.18 -49.93
C THR A 143 27.71 23.03 -49.91
N LEU A 144 27.64 22.28 -48.81
CA LEU A 144 26.77 21.11 -48.67
C LEU A 144 25.31 21.50 -48.96
N SER A 145 24.76 21.03 -50.08
CA SER A 145 23.36 21.27 -50.47
C SER A 145 22.40 20.80 -49.36
N PRO A 146 21.25 21.49 -49.14
CA PRO A 146 20.25 21.09 -48.13
C PRO A 146 19.74 19.64 -48.26
N LYS A 147 19.88 19.03 -49.44
CA LYS A 147 19.53 17.63 -49.73
C LYS A 147 20.64 16.62 -49.39
N HIS A 148 21.77 17.05 -48.82
CA HIS A 148 22.89 16.15 -48.50
C HIS A 148 22.50 15.14 -47.40
N PRO A 149 22.88 13.85 -47.52
CA PRO A 149 22.57 12.81 -46.53
C PRO A 149 22.96 13.17 -45.09
N LEU A 150 24.05 13.91 -44.89
CA LEU A 150 24.44 14.45 -43.57
C LEU A 150 23.40 15.39 -42.97
N SER A 151 22.84 16.31 -43.77
CA SER A 151 21.83 17.28 -43.29
C SER A 151 20.59 16.53 -42.80
N SER A 152 20.13 15.55 -43.59
CA SER A 152 19.02 14.67 -43.20
C SER A 152 19.32 13.89 -41.92
N LYS A 153 20.54 13.35 -41.78
CA LYS A 153 20.95 12.60 -40.58
C LYS A 153 21.01 13.51 -39.34
N ARG A 154 21.58 14.71 -39.44
CA ARG A 154 21.58 15.71 -38.36
C ARG A 154 20.17 16.03 -37.89
N ALA A 155 19.23 16.27 -38.82
CA ALA A 155 17.83 16.54 -38.48
C ALA A 155 17.16 15.37 -37.75
N LYS A 156 17.42 14.12 -38.16
CA LYS A 156 16.91 12.91 -37.48
C LYS A 156 17.49 12.75 -36.07
N THR A 157 18.80 12.97 -35.91
CA THR A 157 19.47 12.90 -34.60
C THR A 157 18.93 13.97 -33.65
N GLU A 158 18.70 15.19 -34.14
CA GLU A 158 18.12 16.29 -33.35
C GLU A 158 16.66 16.00 -32.95
N ALA A 159 15.85 15.45 -33.86
CA ALA A 159 14.50 15.00 -33.53
C ALA A 159 14.50 13.88 -32.47
N LEU A 160 15.44 12.94 -32.56
CA LEU A 160 15.60 11.88 -31.56
C LEU A 160 16.05 12.44 -30.21
N LYS A 161 16.93 13.44 -30.19
CA LYS A 161 17.37 14.15 -28.98
C LYS A 161 16.19 14.81 -28.26
N LYS A 162 15.38 15.59 -28.98
CA LYS A 162 14.15 16.20 -28.43
C LYS A 162 13.22 15.16 -27.83
N ARG A 163 13.06 14.00 -28.48
CA ARG A 163 12.24 12.89 -27.98
C ARG A 163 12.80 12.26 -26.70
N VAL A 164 14.13 12.13 -26.59
CA VAL A 164 14.79 11.68 -25.35
C VAL A 164 14.51 12.65 -24.20
N ASP A 165 14.62 13.95 -24.45
CA ASP A 165 14.40 14.98 -23.43
C ASP A 165 12.95 14.99 -22.92
N VAL A 166 11.97 14.83 -23.83
CA VAL A 166 10.56 14.66 -23.47
C VAL A 166 10.35 13.43 -22.58
N GLU A 167 10.92 12.28 -22.94
CA GLU A 167 10.73 11.05 -22.16
C GLU A 167 11.44 11.10 -20.80
N LYS A 168 12.61 11.75 -20.71
CA LYS A 168 13.27 12.05 -19.43
C LYS A 168 12.39 12.94 -18.54
N GLY A 169 11.77 13.97 -19.11
CA GLY A 169 10.82 14.82 -18.39
C GLY A 169 9.68 14.01 -17.79
N LYS A 170 9.08 13.09 -18.56
CA LYS A 170 8.03 12.19 -18.05
C LYS A 170 8.52 11.29 -16.91
N HIS A 171 9.71 10.71 -17.04
CA HIS A 171 10.28 9.89 -15.98
C HIS A 171 10.48 10.69 -14.68
N LEU A 172 11.07 11.90 -14.76
CA LEU A 172 11.25 12.78 -13.60
C LEU A 172 9.91 13.15 -12.94
N ASN A 173 8.90 13.47 -13.74
CA ASN A 173 7.56 13.74 -13.23
C ASN A 173 6.96 12.52 -12.51
N SER A 174 7.15 11.32 -13.08
CA SER A 174 6.69 10.06 -12.46
C SER A 174 7.40 9.78 -11.12
N VAL A 175 8.72 10.01 -11.05
CA VAL A 175 9.49 9.91 -9.79
C VAL A 175 8.94 10.86 -8.72
N GLN A 176 8.64 12.10 -9.10
CA GLN A 176 8.11 13.09 -8.17
C GLN A 176 6.69 12.73 -7.70
N LEU A 177 5.86 12.21 -8.61
CA LEU A 177 4.54 11.70 -8.27
C LEU A 177 4.63 10.52 -7.28
N SER A 178 5.50 9.54 -7.51
CA SER A 178 5.74 8.42 -6.60
C SER A 178 6.14 8.90 -5.20
N LYS A 179 7.07 9.86 -5.10
CA LYS A 179 7.51 10.43 -3.81
C LYS A 179 6.36 11.12 -3.09
N THR A 180 5.57 11.91 -3.81
CA THR A 180 4.44 12.65 -3.26
C THR A 180 3.33 11.70 -2.79
N MET A 181 3.00 10.67 -3.58
CA MET A 181 2.03 9.65 -3.20
C MET A 181 2.45 8.91 -1.93
N ILE A 182 3.70 8.47 -1.82
CA ILE A 182 4.19 7.80 -0.61
C ILE A 182 4.03 8.69 0.62
N LEU A 183 4.52 9.93 0.53
CA LEU A 183 4.48 10.85 1.66
C LEU A 183 3.05 11.21 2.06
N ASN A 184 2.18 11.50 1.11
CA ASN A 184 0.78 11.84 1.39
C ASN A 184 0.04 10.65 1.99
N ASN A 185 0.13 9.46 1.39
CA ASN A 185 -0.55 8.27 1.91
C ASN A 185 -0.09 7.92 3.33
N LEU A 186 1.22 7.99 3.61
CA LEU A 186 1.72 7.76 4.96
C LEU A 186 1.23 8.83 5.95
N LYS A 187 1.23 10.10 5.54
CA LYS A 187 0.77 11.20 6.41
C LYS A 187 -0.72 11.19 6.67
N THR A 188 -1.55 10.72 5.73
CA THR A 188 -3.01 10.76 5.87
C THR A 188 -3.57 9.45 6.42
N SER A 189 -3.12 8.31 5.90
CA SER A 189 -3.75 7.02 6.20
C SER A 189 -3.26 6.43 7.52
N LEU A 190 -1.98 6.59 7.85
CA LEU A 190 -1.40 5.99 9.05
C LEU A 190 -2.00 6.56 10.36
N PRO A 191 -2.18 7.89 10.51
CA PRO A 191 -2.85 8.44 11.69
C PRO A 191 -4.29 7.93 11.84
N ASN A 192 -5.04 7.85 10.73
CA ASN A 192 -6.43 7.35 10.74
C ASN A 192 -6.51 5.91 11.24
N VAL A 193 -5.57 5.06 10.80
CA VAL A 193 -5.46 3.67 11.26
C VAL A 193 -5.19 3.62 12.77
N PHE A 194 -4.21 4.38 13.27
CA PHE A 194 -3.91 4.40 14.69
C PHE A 194 -5.08 4.95 15.52
N GLN A 195 -5.77 5.98 15.04
CA GLN A 195 -6.94 6.52 15.72
C GLN A 195 -8.07 5.50 15.81
N ALA A 196 -8.36 4.77 14.73
CA ALA A 196 -9.38 3.74 14.74
C ALA A 196 -9.02 2.58 15.68
N LEU A 197 -7.75 2.18 15.74
CA LEU A 197 -7.28 1.14 16.66
C LEU A 197 -7.30 1.57 18.12
N MET A 198 -6.93 2.82 18.41
CA MET A 198 -7.07 3.38 19.75
C MET A 198 -8.54 3.39 20.19
N GLY A 199 -9.45 3.81 19.31
CA GLY A 199 -10.89 3.77 19.56
C GLY A 199 -11.40 2.34 19.79
N PHE A 200 -10.97 1.39 18.95
CA PHE A 200 -11.29 -0.02 19.11
C PHE A 200 -10.77 -0.59 20.44
N SER A 201 -9.51 -0.34 20.77
CA SER A 201 -8.92 -0.81 22.03
C SER A 201 -9.63 -0.21 23.24
N LYS A 202 -10.02 1.06 23.18
CA LYS A 202 -10.80 1.71 24.23
C LYS A 202 -12.16 1.05 24.40
N ALA A 203 -12.87 0.81 23.31
CA ALA A 203 -14.17 0.12 23.33
C ALA A 203 -14.06 -1.29 23.91
N CYS A 204 -12.97 -2.02 23.61
CA CYS A 204 -12.71 -3.32 24.23
C CYS A 204 -12.59 -3.21 25.76
N VAL A 205 -11.82 -2.23 26.26
CA VAL A 205 -11.67 -1.98 27.70
C VAL A 205 -13.03 -1.67 28.34
N GLU A 206 -13.81 -0.76 27.73
CA GLU A 206 -15.15 -0.39 28.22
C GLU A 206 -16.09 -1.62 28.31
N VAL A 207 -16.02 -2.52 27.32
CA VAL A 207 -16.78 -3.79 27.34
C VAL A 207 -16.33 -4.68 28.51
N PHE A 208 -15.03 -4.89 28.70
CA PHE A 208 -14.53 -5.72 29.80
C PHE A 208 -14.82 -5.13 31.18
N GLU A 209 -14.71 -3.81 31.34
CA GLU A 209 -15.04 -3.12 32.59
C GLU A 209 -16.53 -3.24 32.93
N ALA A 210 -17.41 -3.11 31.94
CA ALA A 210 -18.85 -3.29 32.14
C ALA A 210 -19.20 -4.72 32.61
N ILE A 211 -18.61 -5.73 31.96
CA ILE A 211 -18.77 -7.14 32.33
C ILE A 211 -18.28 -7.40 33.76
N HIS A 212 -17.14 -6.81 34.14
CA HIS A 212 -16.56 -6.97 35.48
C HIS A 212 -17.36 -6.22 36.57
N GLY A 213 -17.89 -5.03 36.25
CA GLY A 213 -18.73 -4.26 37.16
C GLY A 213 -20.06 -4.98 37.49
N ASN A 214 -20.66 -5.63 36.49
CA ASN A 214 -21.92 -6.37 36.65
C ASN A 214 -21.77 -7.74 37.33
N SER A 215 -20.53 -8.21 37.55
CA SER A 215 -20.24 -9.48 38.21
C SER A 215 -19.87 -9.35 39.70
N GLN A 216 -19.80 -8.14 40.25
CA GLN A 216 -19.72 -7.96 41.70
C GLN A 216 -21.09 -8.19 42.36
N PRO A 217 -21.19 -9.04 43.41
CA PRO A 217 -22.44 -9.24 44.12
C PRO A 217 -22.84 -7.95 44.84
N GLU A 218 -24.07 -7.48 44.64
CA GLU A 218 -24.69 -6.49 45.51
C GLU A 218 -24.63 -7.01 46.95
N ILE A 219 -23.76 -6.41 47.76
CA ILE A 219 -23.69 -6.65 49.20
C ILE A 219 -25.01 -6.15 49.79
N PRO A 220 -25.84 -7.00 50.43
CA PRO A 220 -26.96 -6.49 51.19
C PRO A 220 -26.38 -5.80 52.44
N CYS A 221 -26.40 -4.47 52.46
CA CYS A 221 -26.29 -3.75 53.72
C CYS A 221 -27.52 -4.09 54.57
N ALA A 222 -27.35 -4.99 55.53
CA ALA A 222 -28.27 -5.14 56.66
C ALA A 222 -27.60 -4.53 57.88
N SER A 223 -28.15 -3.39 58.33
CA SER A 223 -27.95 -2.84 59.68
C SER A 223 -29.00 -3.43 60.61
#